data_AF-A0A7S0NQH9-F1
#
_entry.id   AF-A0A7S0NQH9-F1
#
_cell.length_a   1.000
_cell.length_b   1.000
_cell.length_c   1.000
_cell.angle_alpha   90.00
_cell.angle_beta   90.00
_cell.angle_gamma   90.00
#
_symmetry.space_group_name_H-M   'P 1'
#
loop_
_entity.id
_entity.type
_entity.pdbx_description
1 polymer ?
#
loop_
_entity_poly.entity_id
_entity_poly.type
_entity_poly.pdbx_seq_one_letter_code
_entity_poly.pdbx_strand_id
1 'polypeptide(L)'
;REANEKFFEQHGEPLFSSHMLDLSEEPLEENIGTCVEYLTRMSKFNCMLEMELGVTGGEEDGVDNSEVDSSRLYTQPDEVYEVYKALSAIEGGSFTIAAAFGNVHGVYAPGNVELRPEILHNTQKYISEEIGSDNKLPLFFVFHGGSGSSQEDIRYAIDAGVIKMNIDTDTQWAFWDGIRSYEAKYHDYLQAQIGNPEGAEKPNKKYYDPRMALRSGEETMAARLCGAAEDLNCIDVLG
;
A
#
# COMPACT_ATOMS: atom_id res chain seq x y z
N ARG A 1 2.27 -14.36 -13.86
CA ARG A 1 3.47 -14.30 -14.75
C ARG A 1 3.07 -14.55 -16.20
N GLU A 2 2.74 -15.78 -16.63
CA GLU A 2 2.37 -16.05 -18.04
C GLU A 2 1.08 -15.36 -18.52
N ALA A 3 0.15 -15.07 -17.61
CA ALA A 3 -1.11 -14.41 -17.96
C ALA A 3 -0.88 -13.01 -18.54
N ASN A 4 0.09 -12.24 -18.01
CA ASN A 4 0.41 -10.91 -18.54
C ASN A 4 0.99 -10.99 -19.95
N GLU A 5 1.90 -11.93 -20.20
CA GLU A 5 2.51 -12.10 -21.51
C GLU A 5 1.47 -12.50 -22.56
N LYS A 6 0.62 -13.48 -22.25
CA LYS A 6 -0.48 -13.89 -23.13
C LYS A 6 -1.45 -12.75 -23.40
N PHE A 7 -1.76 -11.94 -22.40
CA PHE A 7 -2.64 -10.78 -22.56
C PHE A 7 -1.98 -9.68 -23.40
N PHE A 8 -0.69 -9.40 -23.18
CA PHE A 8 0.09 -8.42 -23.93
C PHE A 8 0.20 -8.79 -25.41
N GLU A 9 0.44 -10.06 -25.73
CA GLU A 9 0.46 -10.55 -27.12
C GLU A 9 -0.87 -10.34 -27.85
N GLN A 10 -1.99 -10.40 -27.12
CA GLN A 10 -3.33 -10.29 -27.69
C GLN A 10 -3.85 -8.84 -27.74
N HIS A 11 -3.44 -8.01 -26.79
CA HIS A 11 -4.05 -6.70 -26.54
C HIS A 11 -3.08 -5.52 -26.58
N GLY A 12 -1.76 -5.76 -26.59
CA GLY A 12 -0.74 -4.70 -26.60
C GLY A 12 -0.48 -4.04 -25.25
N GLU A 13 -1.09 -4.53 -24.17
CA GLU A 13 -0.90 -4.08 -22.79
C GLU A 13 -0.95 -5.28 -21.83
N PRO A 14 -0.29 -5.23 -20.66
CA PRO A 14 -0.36 -6.30 -19.67
C PRO A 14 -1.69 -6.28 -18.91
N LEU A 15 -2.08 -7.41 -18.32
CA LEU A 15 -3.27 -7.49 -17.48
C LEU A 15 -3.13 -6.66 -16.18
N PHE A 16 -1.89 -6.54 -15.69
CA PHE A 16 -1.53 -5.77 -14.51
C PHE A 16 -0.47 -4.73 -14.85
N SER A 17 -0.61 -3.51 -14.33
CA SER A 17 0.37 -2.43 -14.52
C SER A 17 1.67 -2.68 -13.75
N SER A 18 1.60 -3.33 -12.58
CA SER A 18 2.76 -3.68 -11.76
C SER A 18 2.58 -5.02 -11.03
N HIS A 19 3.69 -5.60 -10.58
CA HIS A 19 3.73 -6.67 -9.57
C HIS A 19 4.68 -6.26 -8.46
N MET A 20 4.43 -6.76 -7.26
CA MET A 20 5.33 -6.60 -6.13
C MET A 20 6.06 -7.91 -5.82
N LEU A 21 7.34 -7.81 -5.45
CA LEU A 21 8.09 -8.88 -4.80
C LEU A 21 8.53 -8.39 -3.42
N ASP A 22 7.93 -8.98 -2.40
CA ASP A 22 8.47 -8.92 -1.05
C ASP A 22 9.35 -10.15 -0.82
N LEU A 23 10.65 -9.92 -0.76
CA LEU A 23 11.67 -10.89 -0.37
C LEU A 23 12.55 -10.27 0.73
N SER A 24 11.97 -9.36 1.52
CA SER A 24 12.66 -8.62 2.57
C SER A 24 13.23 -9.50 3.69
N GLU A 25 12.67 -10.70 3.85
CA GLU A 25 13.16 -11.70 4.78
C GLU A 25 14.49 -12.34 4.33
N GLU A 26 14.74 -12.38 3.02
CA GLU A 26 15.90 -13.02 2.41
C GLU A 26 17.16 -12.14 2.47
N PRO A 27 18.37 -12.71 2.32
CA PRO A 27 19.58 -11.93 2.18
C PRO A 27 19.49 -10.93 1.01
N LEU A 28 20.02 -9.71 1.20
CA LEU A 28 19.93 -8.63 0.20
C LEU A 28 20.37 -9.06 -1.21
N GLU A 29 21.45 -9.83 -1.32
CA GLU A 29 21.96 -10.34 -2.60
C GLU A 29 20.95 -11.27 -3.30
N GLU A 30 20.26 -12.12 -2.55
CA GLU A 30 19.25 -13.05 -3.08
C GLU A 30 17.98 -12.31 -3.50
N ASN A 31 17.55 -11.33 -2.70
CA ASN A 31 16.44 -10.45 -3.02
C ASN A 31 16.71 -9.66 -4.32
N ILE A 32 17.88 -9.00 -4.43
CA ILE A 32 18.31 -8.28 -5.64
C ILE A 32 18.36 -9.22 -6.85
N GLY A 33 19.03 -10.38 -6.71
CA GLY A 33 19.21 -11.32 -7.81
C GLY A 33 17.88 -11.78 -8.40
N THR A 34 16.93 -12.10 -7.52
CA THR A 34 15.57 -12.50 -7.91
C THR A 34 14.83 -11.35 -8.58
N CYS A 35 14.88 -10.14 -8.02
CA CYS A 35 14.23 -8.96 -8.59
C CYS A 35 14.79 -8.59 -9.98
N VAL A 36 16.09 -8.73 -10.20
CA VAL A 36 16.73 -8.55 -11.52
C VAL A 36 16.17 -9.52 -12.55
N GLU A 37 15.98 -10.80 -12.19
CA GLU A 37 15.39 -11.80 -13.07
C GLU A 37 13.96 -11.40 -13.49
N TYR A 38 13.12 -11.02 -12.53
CA TYR A 38 11.73 -10.63 -12.81
C TYR A 38 11.65 -9.33 -13.60
N LEU A 39 12.39 -8.31 -13.22
CA LEU A 39 12.35 -7.02 -13.92
C LEU A 39 12.84 -7.15 -15.37
N THR A 40 13.86 -7.97 -15.63
CA THR A 40 14.33 -8.29 -17.00
C THR A 40 13.24 -8.96 -17.84
N ARG A 41 12.38 -9.76 -17.22
CA ARG A 41 11.23 -10.38 -17.90
C ARG A 41 10.10 -9.36 -18.10
N MET A 42 9.78 -8.59 -17.07
CA MET A 42 8.67 -7.64 -17.04
C MET A 42 8.88 -6.42 -17.94
N SER A 43 10.14 -6.02 -18.17
CA SER A 43 10.49 -4.95 -19.12
C SER A 43 10.07 -5.25 -20.55
N LYS A 44 9.85 -6.51 -20.91
CA LYS A 44 9.45 -6.94 -22.26
C LYS A 44 7.96 -6.71 -22.56
N PHE A 45 7.15 -6.44 -21.54
CA PHE A 45 5.71 -6.26 -21.67
C PHE A 45 5.18 -5.08 -20.82
N ASN A 46 6.02 -4.06 -20.61
CA ASN A 46 5.66 -2.80 -19.95
C ASN A 46 5.00 -2.96 -18.57
N CYS A 47 5.54 -3.84 -17.74
CA CYS A 47 5.06 -4.05 -16.38
C CYS A 47 6.11 -3.60 -15.36
N MET A 48 5.68 -2.82 -14.36
CA MET A 48 6.56 -2.26 -13.33
C MET A 48 6.76 -3.25 -12.17
N LEU A 49 7.97 -3.28 -11.60
CA LEU A 49 8.27 -4.06 -10.39
C LEU A 49 8.30 -3.16 -9.16
N GLU A 50 7.50 -3.47 -8.14
CA GLU A 50 7.69 -2.96 -6.79
C GLU A 50 8.50 -3.98 -5.97
N MET A 51 9.56 -3.53 -5.31
CA MET A 51 10.44 -4.38 -4.49
C MET A 51 10.47 -3.88 -3.06
N GLU A 52 10.48 -4.79 -2.09
CA GLU A 52 10.62 -4.44 -0.66
C GLU A 52 12.02 -4.68 -0.10
N LEU A 53 12.46 -3.76 0.75
CA LEU A 53 13.70 -3.80 1.52
C LEU A 53 13.44 -3.52 2.99
N GLY A 54 14.12 -4.29 3.85
CA GLY A 54 13.86 -4.25 5.29
C GLY A 54 12.49 -4.86 5.61
N VAL A 55 12.24 -5.11 6.89
CA VAL A 55 11.02 -5.78 7.33
C VAL A 55 10.04 -4.71 7.81
N THR A 56 8.83 -4.72 7.30
CA THR A 56 7.71 -3.98 7.88
C THR A 56 7.30 -4.60 9.21
N GLY A 57 7.17 -3.77 10.25
CA GLY A 57 6.72 -4.26 11.54
C GLY A 57 5.26 -4.71 11.50
N GLY A 58 4.83 -5.51 12.48
CA GLY A 58 3.42 -5.85 12.68
C GLY A 58 2.96 -7.11 11.96
N GLU A 59 1.64 -7.26 11.75
CA GLU A 59 1.02 -8.48 11.21
C GLU A 59 0.46 -8.22 9.81
N GLU A 60 0.96 -8.95 8.82
CA GLU A 60 0.43 -8.97 7.45
C GLU A 60 0.07 -10.40 7.06
N ASP A 61 -1.13 -10.61 6.51
CA ASP A 61 -1.61 -11.91 6.02
C ASP A 61 -1.46 -13.08 7.01
N GLY A 62 -1.43 -12.79 8.33
CA GLY A 62 -1.27 -13.78 9.40
C GLY A 62 0.17 -14.10 9.79
N VAL A 63 1.15 -13.33 9.27
CA VAL A 63 2.57 -13.38 9.66
C VAL A 63 2.87 -12.20 10.57
N ASP A 64 3.33 -12.47 11.80
CA ASP A 64 3.63 -11.44 12.81
C ASP A 64 5.13 -11.14 12.89
N ASN A 65 5.51 -9.93 12.46
CA ASN A 65 6.86 -9.36 12.49
C ASN A 65 7.13 -8.53 13.75
N SER A 66 6.26 -8.57 14.77
CA SER A 66 6.42 -7.77 15.99
C SER A 66 7.68 -8.10 16.81
N GLU A 67 8.29 -9.28 16.62
CA GLU A 67 9.51 -9.71 17.32
C GLU A 67 10.80 -9.56 16.48
N VAL A 68 10.72 -8.97 15.28
CA VAL A 68 11.88 -8.82 14.40
C VAL A 68 12.88 -7.81 14.97
N ASP A 69 14.18 -8.06 14.75
CA ASP A 69 15.26 -7.15 15.17
C ASP A 69 14.99 -5.73 14.66
N SER A 70 14.99 -4.77 15.59
CA SER A 70 14.73 -3.35 15.31
C SER A 70 15.61 -2.75 14.20
N SER A 71 16.80 -3.30 13.96
CA SER A 71 17.68 -2.86 12.86
C SER A 71 17.10 -3.16 11.48
N ARG A 72 16.27 -4.21 11.35
CA ARG A 72 15.60 -4.56 10.09
C ARG A 72 14.38 -3.69 9.79
N LEU A 73 13.86 -2.95 10.78
CA LEU A 73 12.76 -2.01 10.61
C LEU A 73 13.18 -0.69 9.93
N TYR A 74 14.49 -0.50 9.71
CA TYR A 74 15.07 0.72 9.14
C TYR A 74 16.14 0.36 8.11
N THR A 75 15.77 0.41 6.83
CA THR A 75 16.69 0.19 5.71
C THR A 75 17.79 1.24 5.68
N GLN A 76 18.99 0.86 5.27
CA GLN A 76 20.12 1.78 5.13
C GLN A 76 20.24 2.33 3.69
N PRO A 77 20.63 3.60 3.51
CA PRO A 77 20.79 4.22 2.18
C PRO A 77 21.69 3.45 1.20
N ASP A 78 22.75 2.81 1.69
CA ASP A 78 23.68 2.01 0.89
C ASP A 78 23.04 0.71 0.39
N GLU A 79 22.20 0.06 1.21
CA GLU A 79 21.41 -1.11 0.78
C GLU A 79 20.45 -0.75 -0.36
N VAL A 80 19.75 0.39 -0.23
CA VAL A 80 18.85 0.88 -1.30
C VAL A 80 19.64 1.23 -2.57
N TYR A 81 20.84 1.79 -2.42
CA TYR A 81 21.69 2.10 -3.57
C TYR A 81 22.15 0.84 -4.32
N GLU A 82 22.47 -0.25 -3.64
CA GLU A 82 22.79 -1.53 -4.30
C GLU A 82 21.62 -2.04 -5.14
N VAL A 83 20.38 -1.94 -4.62
CA VAL A 83 19.17 -2.24 -5.40
C VAL A 83 19.03 -1.31 -6.60
N TYR A 84 19.12 0.00 -6.38
CA TYR A 84 19.00 1.00 -7.45
C TYR A 84 19.99 0.72 -8.58
N LYS A 85 21.26 0.46 -8.25
CA LYS A 85 22.32 0.15 -9.21
C LYS A 85 22.00 -1.10 -10.02
N ALA A 86 21.49 -2.15 -9.39
CA ALA A 86 21.17 -3.41 -10.06
C ALA A 86 19.94 -3.26 -10.98
N LEU A 87 18.85 -2.66 -10.49
CA LEU A 87 17.59 -2.58 -11.22
C LEU A 87 17.59 -1.51 -12.32
N SER A 88 18.25 -0.37 -12.09
CA SER A 88 18.36 0.71 -13.10
C SER A 88 19.18 0.32 -14.32
N ALA A 89 20.02 -0.71 -14.22
CA ALA A 89 20.78 -1.25 -15.35
C ALA A 89 19.92 -2.06 -16.34
N ILE A 90 18.66 -2.38 -16.00
CA ILE A 90 17.79 -3.20 -16.82
C ILE A 90 17.10 -2.33 -17.87
N GLU A 91 17.44 -2.55 -19.13
CA GLU A 91 16.85 -1.84 -20.25
C GLU A 91 15.31 -2.03 -20.30
N GLY A 92 14.59 -0.91 -20.37
CA GLY A 92 13.12 -0.89 -20.33
C GLY A 92 12.51 -1.28 -18.98
N GLY A 93 13.34 -1.53 -17.95
CA GLY A 93 12.87 -1.81 -16.59
C GLY A 93 12.29 -0.56 -15.94
N SER A 94 11.14 -0.71 -15.29
CA SER A 94 10.54 0.31 -14.43
C SER A 94 10.33 -0.29 -13.05
N PHE A 95 10.74 0.41 -12.00
CA PHE A 95 10.64 -0.10 -10.63
C PHE A 95 10.40 1.00 -9.60
N THR A 96 9.87 0.57 -8.46
CA THR A 96 9.73 1.35 -7.23
C THR A 96 10.25 0.52 -6.05
N ILE A 97 10.67 1.20 -4.98
CA ILE A 97 11.18 0.53 -3.77
C ILE A 97 10.28 0.87 -2.58
N ALA A 98 9.80 -0.15 -1.87
CA ALA A 98 9.29 -0.03 -0.52
C ALA A 98 10.47 -0.22 0.44
N ALA A 99 10.87 0.86 1.10
CA ALA A 99 11.92 0.79 2.13
C ALA A 99 11.26 0.74 3.50
N ALA A 100 11.86 0.01 4.44
CA ALA A 100 11.45 0.06 5.84
C ALA A 100 12.02 1.33 6.48
N PHE A 101 11.14 2.18 7.00
CA PHE A 101 11.51 3.39 7.75
C PHE A 101 10.69 3.50 9.03
N GLY A 102 10.48 2.37 9.71
CA GLY A 102 9.66 2.27 10.91
C GLY A 102 8.16 2.19 10.63
N ASN A 103 7.77 1.89 9.39
CA ASN A 103 6.39 1.68 8.99
C ASN A 103 5.92 0.25 9.36
N VAL A 104 4.64 0.13 9.68
CA VAL A 104 4.05 -1.06 10.32
C VAL A 104 2.73 -1.42 9.65
N HIS A 105 2.50 -2.70 9.37
CA HIS A 105 1.26 -3.21 8.78
C HIS A 105 0.21 -3.46 9.85
N GLY A 106 -0.84 -2.62 9.87
CA GLY A 106 -1.95 -2.72 10.82
C GLY A 106 -2.25 -1.39 11.54
N VAL A 107 -3.02 -1.45 12.62
CA VAL A 107 -3.22 -0.33 13.56
C VAL A 107 -2.64 -0.73 14.90
N TYR A 108 -1.50 -0.15 15.25
CA TYR A 108 -0.82 -0.40 16.52
C TYR A 108 -1.06 0.72 17.51
N ALA A 109 -1.01 0.38 18.80
CA ALA A 109 -0.98 1.39 19.85
C ALA A 109 0.28 2.28 19.65
N PRO A 110 0.18 3.60 19.87
CA PRO A 110 1.32 4.50 19.79
C PRO A 110 2.50 4.00 20.63
N GLY A 111 3.69 3.87 20.03
CA GLY A 111 4.95 3.66 20.76
C GLY A 111 5.74 2.37 20.49
N ASN A 112 5.30 1.46 19.61
CA ASN A 112 6.05 0.22 19.33
C ASN A 112 7.15 0.39 18.27
N VAL A 113 6.88 1.16 17.20
CA VAL A 113 7.84 1.53 16.16
C VAL A 113 7.59 2.99 15.80
N GLU A 114 8.67 3.76 15.63
CA GLU A 114 8.60 5.19 15.30
C GLU A 114 8.90 5.36 13.82
N LEU A 115 7.97 5.97 13.07
CA LEU A 115 8.22 6.35 11.69
C LEU A 115 9.40 7.32 11.62
N ARG A 116 10.31 7.07 10.67
CA ARG A 116 11.52 7.87 10.40
C ARG A 116 11.60 8.23 8.92
N PRO A 117 10.69 9.05 8.38
CA PRO A 117 10.70 9.34 6.95
C PRO A 117 11.95 10.12 6.50
N GLU A 118 12.75 10.67 7.43
CA GLU A 118 14.08 11.22 7.13
C GLU A 118 15.03 10.20 6.47
N ILE A 119 14.82 8.90 6.69
CA ILE A 119 15.56 7.83 6.00
C ILE A 119 15.40 7.97 4.49
N LEU A 120 14.19 8.25 4.01
CA LEU A 120 13.91 8.39 2.57
C LEU A 120 14.68 9.59 1.97
N HIS A 121 14.68 10.72 2.67
CA HIS A 121 15.44 11.92 2.25
C HIS A 121 16.94 11.65 2.20
N ASN A 122 17.47 10.98 3.23
CA ASN A 122 18.88 10.60 3.29
C ASN A 122 19.25 9.65 2.13
N THR A 123 18.37 8.71 1.80
CA THR A 123 18.57 7.79 0.67
C THR A 123 18.56 8.49 -0.67
N GLN A 124 17.63 9.41 -0.93
CA GLN A 124 17.63 10.20 -2.17
C GLN A 124 18.94 10.97 -2.34
N LYS A 125 19.40 11.62 -1.26
CA LYS A 125 20.66 12.35 -1.25
C LYS A 125 21.84 11.42 -1.53
N TYR A 126 21.91 10.28 -0.84
CA TYR A 126 22.98 9.31 -1.01
C TYR A 126 23.08 8.81 -2.46
N ILE A 127 21.96 8.39 -3.05
CA ILE A 127 21.92 7.92 -4.44
C ILE A 127 22.38 9.04 -5.39
N SER A 128 21.89 10.28 -5.19
CA SER A 128 22.26 11.42 -6.04
C SER A 128 23.76 11.71 -6.01
N GLU A 129 24.37 11.64 -4.83
CA GLU A 129 25.82 11.81 -4.63
C GLU A 129 26.62 10.70 -5.30
N GLU A 130 26.23 9.44 -5.12
CA GLU A 130 26.91 8.27 -5.69
C GLU A 130 26.89 8.25 -7.23
N ILE A 131 25.77 8.66 -7.84
CA ILE A 131 25.65 8.71 -9.31
C ILE A 131 26.08 10.04 -9.92
N GLY A 132 26.45 11.03 -9.08
CA GLY A 132 26.85 12.37 -9.52
C GLY A 132 25.76 13.12 -10.28
N SER A 133 24.49 13.01 -9.85
CA SER A 133 23.34 13.62 -10.52
C SER A 133 22.79 14.83 -9.75
N ASP A 134 22.34 15.86 -10.48
CA ASP A 134 21.61 16.99 -9.92
C ASP A 134 20.12 16.68 -9.65
N ASN A 135 19.62 15.51 -10.09
CA ASN A 135 18.27 15.07 -9.76
C ASN A 135 18.19 14.75 -8.27
N LYS A 136 17.36 15.47 -7.53
CA LYS A 136 17.15 15.27 -6.09
C LYS A 136 16.29 14.06 -5.73
N LEU A 137 15.55 13.52 -6.70
CA LEU A 137 14.67 12.36 -6.53
C LEU A 137 15.00 11.31 -7.61
N PRO A 138 16.20 10.69 -7.57
CA PRO A 138 16.59 9.65 -8.52
C PRO A 138 15.76 8.37 -8.42
N LEU A 139 15.10 8.14 -7.27
CA LEU A 139 14.31 6.94 -6.99
C LEU A 139 12.86 7.30 -6.63
N PHE A 140 11.92 6.40 -6.91
CA PHE A 140 10.54 6.51 -6.44
C PHE A 140 10.26 5.48 -5.35
N PHE A 141 9.70 5.94 -4.23
CA PHE A 141 9.39 5.12 -3.08
C PHE A 141 7.90 4.75 -2.99
N VAL A 142 7.64 3.68 -2.25
CA VAL A 142 6.31 3.25 -1.83
C VAL A 142 6.24 3.25 -0.31
N PHE A 143 5.20 3.87 0.23
CA PHE A 143 4.92 3.91 1.66
C PHE A 143 3.95 2.77 2.02
N HIS A 144 4.53 1.68 2.52
CA HIS A 144 3.81 0.54 3.10
C HIS A 144 3.33 0.84 4.52
N GLY A 145 2.22 0.24 4.98
CA GLY A 145 1.74 0.49 6.34
C GLY A 145 1.30 1.93 6.63
N GLY A 146 0.67 2.62 5.68
CA GLY A 146 0.26 4.02 5.86
C GLY A 146 -0.90 4.26 6.85
N SER A 147 -1.63 3.20 7.24
CA SER A 147 -2.78 3.33 8.16
C SER A 147 -2.33 3.82 9.54
N GLY A 148 -3.02 4.82 10.09
CA GLY A 148 -2.67 5.42 11.39
C GLY A 148 -1.47 6.39 11.41
N SER A 149 -0.79 6.60 10.28
CA SER A 149 0.29 7.60 10.17
C SER A 149 -0.25 9.03 10.25
N SER A 150 0.55 9.97 10.76
CA SER A 150 0.15 11.38 10.79
C SER A 150 0.19 12.00 9.38
N GLN A 151 -0.66 12.99 9.11
CA GLN A 151 -0.63 13.72 7.84
C GLN A 151 0.72 14.42 7.62
N GLU A 152 1.39 14.85 8.69
CA GLU A 152 2.71 15.46 8.62
C GLU A 152 3.75 14.46 8.11
N ASP A 153 3.79 13.25 8.66
CA ASP A 153 4.72 12.20 8.23
C ASP A 153 4.45 11.76 6.79
N ILE A 154 3.17 11.61 6.42
CA ILE A 154 2.76 11.26 5.04
C ILE A 154 3.27 12.31 4.06
N ARG A 155 3.05 13.60 4.33
CA ARG A 155 3.49 14.69 3.45
C ARG A 155 5.01 14.82 3.41
N TYR A 156 5.67 14.64 4.55
CA TYR A 156 7.13 14.66 4.61
C TYR A 156 7.76 13.51 3.81
N ALA A 157 7.11 12.34 3.77
CA ALA A 157 7.52 11.22 2.92
C ALA A 157 7.28 11.49 1.43
N ILE A 158 6.18 12.17 1.06
CA ILE A 158 5.92 12.59 -0.33
C ILE A 158 7.04 13.50 -0.85
N ASP A 159 7.51 14.44 -0.03
CA ASP A 159 8.63 15.33 -0.38
C ASP A 159 9.94 14.55 -0.64
N ALA A 160 10.05 13.30 -0.13
CA ALA A 160 11.17 12.40 -0.37
C ALA A 160 10.99 11.50 -1.61
N GLY A 161 9.95 11.71 -2.44
CA GLY A 161 9.70 10.91 -3.64
C GLY A 161 8.85 9.67 -3.41
N VAL A 162 8.06 9.60 -2.34
CA VAL A 162 6.97 8.62 -2.23
C VAL A 162 5.88 8.97 -3.24
N ILE A 163 5.55 8.01 -4.11
CA ILE A 163 4.52 8.17 -5.16
C ILE A 163 3.32 7.24 -5.00
N LYS A 164 3.40 6.29 -4.06
CA LYS A 164 2.35 5.32 -3.76
C LYS A 164 2.34 5.07 -2.25
N MET A 165 1.16 5.05 -1.65
CA MET A 165 0.96 4.63 -0.26
C MET A 165 -0.07 3.52 -0.22
N ASN A 166 0.24 2.45 0.52
CA ASN A 166 -0.70 1.35 0.72
C ASN A 166 -1.68 1.73 1.85
N ILE A 167 -2.97 1.47 1.63
CA ILE A 167 -4.02 1.65 2.63
C ILE A 167 -4.91 0.40 2.61
N ASP A 168 -5.04 -0.24 3.76
CA ASP A 168 -5.88 -1.43 3.90
C ASP A 168 -6.65 -1.42 5.22
N THR A 169 -5.97 -1.50 6.36
CA THR A 169 -6.61 -1.57 7.69
C THR A 169 -7.62 -0.44 7.94
N ASP A 170 -7.27 0.79 7.59
CA ASP A 170 -8.18 1.93 7.72
C ASP A 170 -9.44 1.80 6.83
N THR A 171 -9.30 1.23 5.64
CA THR A 171 -10.42 1.00 4.74
C THR A 171 -11.27 -0.20 5.14
N GLN A 172 -10.66 -1.27 5.68
CA GLN A 172 -11.40 -2.39 6.28
C GLN A 172 -12.26 -1.91 7.44
N TRP A 173 -11.69 -1.09 8.34
CA TRP A 173 -12.41 -0.49 9.44
C TRP A 173 -13.55 0.41 8.94
N ALA A 174 -13.27 1.31 7.98
CA ALA A 174 -14.27 2.21 7.44
C ALA A 174 -15.44 1.45 6.79
N PHE A 175 -15.17 0.39 6.03
CA PHE A 175 -16.21 -0.43 5.42
C PHE A 175 -17.08 -1.14 6.46
N TRP A 176 -16.44 -1.75 7.47
CA TRP A 176 -17.15 -2.36 8.59
C TRP A 176 -18.00 -1.34 9.36
N ASP A 177 -17.47 -0.14 9.62
CA ASP A 177 -18.17 0.89 10.39
C ASP A 177 -19.48 1.34 9.73
N GLY A 178 -19.50 1.38 8.39
CA GLY A 178 -20.71 1.64 7.61
C GLY A 178 -21.78 0.56 7.79
N ILE A 179 -21.38 -0.72 7.76
CA ILE A 179 -22.28 -1.85 8.00
C ILE A 179 -22.76 -1.85 9.46
N ARG A 180 -21.85 -1.69 10.42
CA ARG A 180 -22.12 -1.63 11.86
C ARG A 180 -23.12 -0.52 12.20
N SER A 181 -22.94 0.66 11.60
CA SER A 181 -23.83 1.81 11.79
C SER A 181 -25.21 1.60 11.16
N TYR A 182 -25.26 0.94 9.99
CA TYR A 182 -26.52 0.56 9.35
C TYR A 182 -27.32 -0.43 10.21
N GLU A 183 -26.65 -1.47 10.72
CA GLU A 183 -27.24 -2.47 11.61
C GLU A 183 -27.78 -1.80 12.88
N ALA A 184 -26.98 -0.97 13.55
CA ALA A 184 -27.41 -0.29 14.78
C ALA A 184 -28.64 0.59 14.57
N LYS A 185 -28.72 1.29 13.42
CA LYS A 185 -29.86 2.15 13.07
C LYS A 185 -31.13 1.35 12.78
N TYR A 186 -31.01 0.20 12.13
CA TYR A 186 -32.14 -0.61 11.68
C TYR A 186 -32.28 -1.93 12.45
N HIS A 187 -31.68 -2.04 13.62
CA HIS A 187 -31.58 -3.28 14.39
C HIS A 187 -32.93 -4.00 14.48
N ASP A 188 -33.97 -3.29 14.96
CA ASP A 188 -35.31 -3.86 15.12
C ASP A 188 -36.03 -4.22 13.80
N TYR A 189 -35.56 -3.69 12.67
CA TYR A 189 -36.08 -3.97 11.33
C TYR A 189 -35.34 -5.12 10.63
N LEU A 190 -34.26 -5.64 11.22
CA LEU A 190 -33.42 -6.69 10.64
C LEU A 190 -33.64 -8.08 11.26
N GLN A 191 -34.48 -8.19 12.29
CA GLN A 191 -34.65 -9.43 13.06
C GLN A 191 -35.61 -10.45 12.42
N ALA A 192 -36.46 -10.01 11.49
CA ALA A 192 -37.45 -10.86 10.83
C ALA A 192 -37.79 -10.34 9.42
N GLN A 193 -38.34 -11.21 8.56
CA GLN A 193 -38.80 -10.78 7.23
C GLN A 193 -40.07 -9.91 7.30
N ILE A 194 -40.92 -10.13 8.29
CA ILE A 194 -42.17 -9.40 8.57
C ILE A 194 -42.24 -9.14 10.08
N GLY A 195 -42.68 -7.94 10.46
CA GLY A 195 -42.78 -7.48 11.84
C GLY A 195 -41.63 -6.55 12.21
N ASN A 196 -41.95 -5.33 12.64
CA ASN A 196 -40.99 -4.32 13.08
C ASN A 196 -41.68 -3.31 14.03
N PRO A 197 -40.99 -2.28 14.56
CA PRO A 197 -41.59 -1.30 15.47
C PRO A 197 -42.80 -0.53 14.90
N GLU A 198 -42.99 -0.51 13.57
CA GLU A 198 -44.16 0.10 12.92
C GLU A 198 -45.37 -0.85 12.81
N GLY A 199 -45.21 -2.14 13.14
CA GLY A 199 -46.30 -3.12 13.24
C GLY A 199 -45.91 -4.56 12.88
N ALA A 200 -46.68 -5.51 13.40
CA ALA A 200 -46.45 -6.95 13.24
C ALA A 200 -46.53 -7.46 11.79
N GLU A 201 -47.28 -6.77 10.92
CA GLU A 201 -47.50 -7.17 9.52
C GLU A 201 -46.61 -6.41 8.52
N LYS A 202 -45.68 -5.58 9.01
CA LYS A 202 -44.85 -4.72 8.14
C LYS A 202 -43.68 -5.52 7.53
N PRO A 203 -43.47 -5.48 6.20
CA PRO A 203 -42.36 -6.19 5.57
C PRO A 203 -41.04 -5.44 5.72
N ASN A 204 -39.96 -6.18 5.97
CA ASN A 204 -38.63 -5.63 6.21
C ASN A 204 -37.67 -5.71 5.02
N LYS A 205 -38.13 -6.17 3.85
CA LYS A 205 -37.28 -6.38 2.66
C LYS A 205 -36.40 -5.18 2.31
N LYS A 206 -36.92 -3.97 2.45
CA LYS A 206 -36.18 -2.73 2.15
C LYS A 206 -35.02 -2.45 3.13
N TYR A 207 -34.96 -3.13 4.27
CA TYR A 207 -33.91 -2.99 5.27
C TYR A 207 -32.88 -4.11 5.19
N TYR A 208 -33.32 -5.38 5.07
CA TYR A 208 -32.41 -6.53 5.07
C TYR A 208 -31.84 -6.88 3.69
N ASP A 209 -32.29 -6.22 2.61
CA ASP A 209 -31.67 -6.39 1.29
C ASP A 209 -30.16 -6.08 1.41
N PRO A 210 -29.26 -7.04 1.12
CA PRO A 210 -27.83 -6.87 1.39
C PRO A 210 -27.23 -5.62 0.73
N ARG A 211 -27.81 -5.19 -0.39
CA ARG A 211 -27.40 -3.97 -1.09
C ARG A 211 -27.47 -2.72 -0.21
N MET A 212 -28.34 -2.69 0.79
CA MET A 212 -28.48 -1.53 1.66
C MET A 212 -27.34 -1.42 2.67
N ALA A 213 -27.03 -2.50 3.37
CA ALA A 213 -25.93 -2.53 4.34
C ALA A 213 -24.57 -2.45 3.62
N LEU A 214 -24.40 -3.18 2.51
CA LEU A 214 -23.18 -3.11 1.69
C LEU A 214 -22.97 -1.70 1.13
N ARG A 215 -24.03 -1.03 0.67
CA ARG A 215 -23.92 0.36 0.20
C ARG A 215 -23.47 1.30 1.32
N SER A 216 -23.94 1.10 2.54
CA SER A 216 -23.47 1.86 3.71
C SER A 216 -21.97 1.68 3.94
N GLY A 217 -21.45 0.44 3.82
CA GLY A 217 -20.01 0.15 3.89
C GLY A 217 -19.20 0.77 2.73
N GLU A 218 -19.73 0.72 1.50
CA GLU A 218 -19.12 1.38 0.34
C GLU A 218 -18.99 2.89 0.54
N GLU A 219 -20.04 3.55 1.07
CA GLU A 219 -20.07 5.00 1.28
C GLU A 219 -19.06 5.46 2.34
N THR A 220 -18.93 4.72 3.44
CA THR A 220 -17.94 5.03 4.49
C THR A 220 -16.51 4.74 4.03
N MET A 221 -16.28 3.63 3.31
CA MET A 221 -14.97 3.34 2.71
C MET A 221 -14.58 4.41 1.68
N ALA A 222 -15.52 4.85 0.83
CA ALA A 222 -15.29 5.91 -0.13
C ALA A 222 -14.91 7.23 0.56
N ALA A 223 -15.59 7.59 1.66
CA ALA A 223 -15.23 8.76 2.45
C ALA A 223 -13.80 8.65 3.03
N ARG A 224 -13.39 7.46 3.50
CA ARG A 224 -12.01 7.23 3.97
C ARG A 224 -10.98 7.37 2.85
N LEU A 225 -11.29 6.89 1.65
CA LEU A 225 -10.44 7.04 0.47
C LEU A 225 -10.30 8.51 0.04
N CYS A 226 -11.36 9.30 0.12
CA CYS A 226 -11.27 10.75 -0.10
C CYS A 226 -10.33 11.43 0.90
N GLY A 227 -10.40 11.05 2.18
CA GLY A 227 -9.45 11.53 3.20
C GLY A 227 -8.00 11.15 2.87
N ALA A 228 -7.76 9.90 2.44
CA ALA A 228 -6.42 9.46 2.02
C ALA A 228 -5.90 10.26 0.81
N ALA A 229 -6.76 10.58 -0.16
CA ALA A 229 -6.37 11.41 -1.30
C ALA A 229 -6.00 12.85 -0.87
N GLU A 230 -6.66 13.41 0.14
CA GLU A 230 -6.30 14.70 0.73
C GLU A 230 -4.95 14.64 1.47
N ASP A 231 -4.73 13.60 2.27
CA ASP A 231 -3.44 13.37 2.95
C ASP A 231 -2.29 13.28 1.95
N LEU A 232 -2.54 12.65 0.80
CA LEU A 232 -1.57 12.43 -0.27
C LEU A 232 -1.40 13.60 -1.25
N ASN A 233 -2.06 14.75 -1.02
CA ASN A 233 -2.10 15.88 -1.97
C ASN A 233 -2.57 15.46 -3.39
N CYS A 234 -3.50 14.52 -3.47
CA CYS A 234 -3.96 13.87 -4.71
C CYS A 234 -5.43 14.20 -5.04
N ILE A 235 -5.87 15.41 -4.70
CA ILE A 235 -7.23 15.91 -5.02
C ILE A 235 -7.17 16.77 -6.29
N ASP A 236 -8.08 16.50 -7.24
CA ASP A 236 -8.25 17.28 -8.48
C ASP A 236 -6.96 17.45 -9.31
N VAL A 237 -6.11 16.43 -9.32
CA VAL A 237 -4.82 16.41 -10.04
C VAL A 237 -4.91 15.86 -11.48
N LEU A 238 -6.11 15.50 -11.93
CA LEU A 238 -6.36 15.06 -13.31
C LEU A 238 -6.59 16.29 -14.19
N GLY A 239 -5.75 16.47 -15.23
CA GLY A 239 -5.82 17.58 -16.19
C GLY A 239 -6.91 17.46 -17.24
#